data_AF-A0A0P9C2U6-F1
#
_entry.id   AF-A0A0P9C2U6-F1
#
_cell.length_a   1.000
_cell.length_b   1.000
_cell.length_c   1.000
_cell.angle_alpha   90.00
_cell.angle_beta   90.00
_cell.angle_gamma   90.00
#
_symmetry.space_group_name_H-M   'P 1'
#
loop_
_entity.id
_entity.type
_entity.pdbx_description
1 polymer ?
#
loop_
_entity_poly.entity_id
_entity_poly.type
_entity_poly.pdbx_seq_one_letter_code
_entity_poly.pdbx_strand_id
1 'polypeptide(L)'
;MVAHRNKKKRADGSVVIRRYYVCGSFHTKGSAVCKSNGANADHAEMFFTDRLRSALTKPSILRDVAGKINEKRSAGTKPLELGLKSVEKTLDGLKAKQAKLYSLFEEDGIDKDALMTRLNELKEQFDRLSSRRAELSFKLDGHGTAPVPLVVVKAILSYFDRLLDSSPPDRQKALLHLLIRRITVDRGKIDKIGLQIDERIQQSFLR
;
A
#
# COMPACT_ATOMS: atom_id res chain seq x y z
N MET A 1 10.25 5.13 23.62
CA MET A 1 10.31 6.17 24.67
C MET A 1 9.15 5.93 25.63
N VAL A 2 9.22 6.46 26.86
CA VAL A 2 8.19 6.32 27.90
C VAL A 2 7.67 7.72 28.25
N ALA A 3 6.37 7.85 28.48
CA ALA A 3 5.78 9.12 28.91
C ALA A 3 6.09 9.39 30.39
N HIS A 4 6.61 10.57 30.69
CA HIS A 4 6.97 11.03 32.03
C HIS A 4 6.28 12.35 32.35
N ARG A 5 5.89 12.55 33.61
CA ARG A 5 5.17 13.76 34.07
C ARG A 5 5.89 14.35 35.27
N ASN A 6 6.27 15.62 35.16
CA ASN A 6 6.86 16.40 36.23
C ASN A 6 5.83 17.36 36.80
N LYS A 7 5.50 17.22 38.08
CA LYS A 7 4.59 18.13 38.80
C LYS A 7 5.42 19.13 39.60
N LYS A 8 5.18 20.43 39.42
CA LYS A 8 5.81 21.50 40.21
C LYS A 8 4.71 22.39 40.80
N LYS A 9 4.70 22.54 42.13
CA LYS A 9 3.84 23.51 42.82
C LYS A 9 4.53 24.89 42.78
N ARG A 10 3.76 25.94 42.44
CA ARG A 10 4.21 27.34 42.44
C ARG A 10 3.95 27.98 43.80
N ALA A 11 4.55 29.15 44.02
CA ALA A 11 4.39 29.94 45.25
C ALA A 11 2.94 30.38 45.49
N ASP A 12 2.17 30.58 44.42
CA ASP A 12 0.73 30.91 44.45
C ASP A 12 -0.19 29.70 44.74
N GLY A 13 0.37 28.52 45.00
CA GLY A 13 -0.38 27.29 45.25
C GLY A 13 -0.80 26.52 43.99
N SER A 14 -0.66 27.11 42.79
CA SER A 14 -0.99 26.44 41.52
C SER A 14 -0.01 25.30 41.21
N VAL A 15 -0.49 24.26 40.52
CA VAL A 15 0.33 23.10 40.13
C VAL A 15 0.54 23.09 38.62
N VAL A 16 1.79 23.11 38.19
CA VAL A 16 2.17 22.96 36.79
C VAL A 16 2.60 21.53 36.53
N ILE A 17 1.96 20.88 35.57
CA ILE A 17 2.33 19.55 35.10
C ILE A 17 3.04 19.71 33.75
N ARG A 18 4.29 19.28 33.67
CA ARG A 18 5.06 19.22 32.40
C ARG A 18 5.16 17.78 31.93
N ARG A 19 4.90 17.54 30.65
CA ARG A 19 4.91 16.22 30.01
C ARG A 19 6.17 16.05 29.17
N TYR A 20 6.83 14.90 29.29
CA TYR A 20 8.04 14.57 28.54
C TYR A 20 8.00 13.15 28.00
N TYR A 21 8.60 12.92 26.84
CA TYR A 21 8.97 11.60 26.35
C TYR A 21 10.44 11.35 26.68
N VAL A 22 10.72 10.29 27.45
CA VAL A 22 12.08 9.94 27.90
C VAL A 22 12.54 8.60 27.32
N CYS A 23 13.85 8.39 27.21
CA CYS A 23 14.39 7.11 26.78
C CYS A 23 13.98 5.99 27.77
N GLY A 24 13.45 4.87 27.25
CA GLY A 24 13.02 3.74 28.08
C GLY A 24 14.17 3.04 28.80
N SER A 25 15.35 2.97 28.14
CA SER A 25 16.57 2.43 28.77
C SER A 25 17.10 3.34 29.86
N PHE A 26 17.02 4.66 29.70
CA PHE A 26 17.36 5.60 30.78
C PHE A 26 16.39 5.46 31.96
N HIS A 27 15.09 5.35 31.68
CA HIS A 27 14.07 5.23 32.73
C HIS A 27 14.22 3.94 33.55
N THR A 28 14.64 2.83 32.93
CA THR A 28 14.74 1.52 33.62
C THR A 28 16.14 1.20 34.14
N LYS A 29 17.20 1.64 33.44
CA LYS A 29 18.60 1.28 33.73
C LYS A 29 19.51 2.46 34.08
N GLY A 30 18.97 3.69 34.08
CA GLY A 30 19.70 4.90 34.48
C GLY A 30 20.67 5.47 33.44
N SER A 31 21.41 6.51 33.86
CA SER A 31 22.33 7.29 33.02
C SER A 31 23.56 6.53 32.54
N ALA A 32 23.89 5.42 33.18
CA ALA A 32 25.02 4.56 32.80
C ALA A 32 24.81 3.90 31.41
N VAL A 33 23.55 3.65 31.02
CA VAL A 33 23.21 2.96 29.76
C VAL A 33 22.75 3.92 28.67
N CYS A 34 22.05 5.00 29.02
CA CYS A 34 21.57 5.98 28.05
C CYS A 34 21.37 7.35 28.70
N LYS A 35 21.42 8.42 27.92
CA LYS A 35 21.00 9.76 28.39
C LYS A 35 19.47 9.86 28.44
N SER A 36 18.96 10.76 29.27
CA SER A 36 17.50 11.00 29.40
C SER A 36 16.82 11.29 28.07
N ASN A 37 17.47 12.13 27.23
CA ASN A 37 16.96 12.57 25.92
C ASN A 37 15.50 13.00 25.99
N GLY A 38 15.12 13.68 27.08
CA GLY A 38 13.75 14.09 27.34
C GLY A 38 13.26 15.09 26.30
N ALA A 39 12.32 14.69 25.47
CA ALA A 39 11.61 15.59 24.57
C ALA A 39 10.36 16.13 25.27
N ASN A 40 10.13 17.44 25.23
CA ASN A 40 8.88 18.03 25.72
C ASN A 40 7.73 17.46 24.87
N ALA A 41 6.73 16.85 25.52
CA ALA A 41 5.67 16.12 24.83
C ALA A 41 4.77 17.06 24.01
N ASP A 42 4.40 18.21 24.57
CA ASP A 42 3.52 19.18 23.91
C ASP A 42 4.17 19.73 22.63
N HIS A 43 5.44 20.12 22.73
CA HIS A 43 6.21 20.59 21.58
C HIS A 43 6.44 19.48 20.55
N ALA A 44 6.74 18.26 21.00
CA ALA A 44 6.95 17.11 20.12
C ALA A 44 5.67 16.75 19.34
N GLU A 45 4.53 16.70 20.01
CA GLU A 45 3.21 16.40 19.41
C GLU A 45 2.80 17.46 18.39
N MET A 46 2.97 18.74 18.75
CA MET A 46 2.69 19.86 17.85
C MET A 46 3.59 19.84 16.61
N PHE A 47 4.91 19.75 16.81
CA PHE A 47 5.88 19.70 15.71
C PHE A 47 5.61 18.52 14.77
N PHE A 48 5.29 17.35 15.34
CA PHE A 48 4.93 16.17 14.57
C PHE A 48 3.69 16.42 13.71
N THR A 49 2.62 16.96 14.30
CA THR A 49 1.34 17.19 13.62
C THR A 49 1.50 18.19 12.47
N ASP A 50 2.20 19.30 12.72
CA ASP A 50 2.47 20.31 11.69
C ASP A 50 3.29 19.74 10.53
N ARG A 51 4.33 18.96 10.86
CA ARG A 51 5.17 18.35 9.83
C ARG A 51 4.42 17.30 9.02
N LEU A 52 3.56 16.51 9.66
CA LEU A 52 2.71 15.53 9.00
C LEU A 52 1.76 16.22 8.02
N ARG A 53 1.05 17.26 8.46
CA ARG A 53 0.11 18.03 7.61
C ARG A 53 0.82 18.69 6.43
N SER A 54 1.96 19.32 6.68
CA SER A 54 2.80 19.90 5.63
C SER A 54 3.21 18.86 4.60
N ALA A 55 3.57 17.65 5.04
CA ALA A 55 3.96 16.60 4.13
C ALA A 55 2.78 16.00 3.33
N LEU A 56 1.62 15.82 3.95
CA LEU A 56 0.42 15.31 3.27
C LEU A 56 -0.11 16.26 2.20
N THR A 57 0.20 17.55 2.29
CA THR A 57 -0.23 18.59 1.32
C THR A 57 0.78 18.85 0.20
N LYS A 58 2.02 18.33 0.30
CA LYS A 58 3.05 18.51 -0.72
C LYS A 58 2.69 17.76 -2.03
N PRO A 59 2.68 18.45 -3.20
CA PRO A 59 2.36 17.82 -4.48
C PRO A 59 3.30 16.67 -4.88
N SER A 60 4.56 16.70 -4.46
CA SER A 60 5.50 15.60 -4.68
C SER A 60 5.07 14.33 -3.96
N ILE A 61 4.67 14.44 -2.69
CA ILE A 61 4.21 13.31 -1.89
C ILE A 61 2.90 12.75 -2.46
N LEU A 62 1.97 13.61 -2.86
CA LEU A 62 0.74 13.16 -3.53
C LEU A 62 1.02 12.35 -4.80
N ARG A 63 1.99 12.81 -5.61
CA ARG A 63 2.43 12.10 -6.82
C ARG A 63 3.09 10.77 -6.51
N ASP A 64 3.98 10.73 -5.52
CA ASP A 64 4.67 9.51 -5.12
C ASP A 64 3.68 8.45 -4.58
N VAL A 65 2.71 8.87 -3.77
CA VAL A 65 1.66 7.99 -3.24
C VAL A 65 0.78 7.45 -4.37
N ALA A 66 0.29 8.31 -5.26
CA ALA A 66 -0.52 7.88 -6.41
C ALA A 66 0.27 6.94 -7.34
N GLY A 67 1.54 7.27 -7.61
CA GLY A 67 2.44 6.44 -8.40
C GLY A 67 2.57 5.03 -7.83
N LYS A 68 2.80 4.91 -6.52
CA LYS A 68 2.93 3.60 -5.86
C LYS A 68 1.64 2.79 -5.84
N ILE A 69 0.50 3.44 -5.59
CA ILE A 69 -0.80 2.76 -5.65
C ILE A 69 -1.00 2.15 -7.03
N ASN A 70 -0.71 2.93 -8.08
CA ASN A 70 -0.83 2.50 -9.46
C ASN A 70 0.21 1.45 -9.85
N GLU A 71 1.44 1.55 -9.34
CA GLU A 71 2.50 0.56 -9.54
C GLU A 71 2.12 -0.79 -8.92
N LYS A 72 1.64 -0.79 -7.66
CA LYS A 72 1.18 -2.01 -6.99
C LYS A 72 -0.03 -2.63 -7.70
N ARG A 73 -0.96 -1.79 -8.18
CA ARG A 73 -2.10 -2.23 -8.98
C ARG A 73 -1.62 -2.89 -10.28
N SER A 74 -0.73 -2.21 -11.00
CA SER A 74 -0.15 -2.70 -12.26
C SER A 74 0.65 -3.99 -12.07
N ALA A 75 1.40 -4.12 -10.97
CA ALA A 75 2.14 -5.34 -10.66
C ALA A 75 1.21 -6.54 -10.43
N GLY A 76 0.02 -6.32 -9.88
CA GLY A 76 -1.01 -7.36 -9.72
C GLY A 76 -1.77 -7.68 -11.01
N THR A 77 -2.07 -6.67 -11.84
CA THR A 77 -2.85 -6.88 -13.08
C THR A 77 -2.02 -7.34 -14.27
N LYS A 78 -0.77 -6.90 -14.42
CA LYS A 78 0.11 -7.26 -15.56
C LYS A 78 0.27 -8.78 -15.77
N PRO A 79 0.53 -9.60 -14.73
CA PRO A 79 0.62 -11.05 -14.92
C PRO A 79 -0.70 -11.67 -15.39
N LEU A 80 -1.82 -11.13 -14.91
CA LEU A 80 -3.16 -11.60 -15.30
C LEU A 80 -3.48 -11.20 -16.75
N GLU A 81 -3.13 -9.98 -17.17
CA GLU A 81 -3.29 -9.48 -18.54
C GLU A 81 -2.43 -10.30 -19.53
N LEU A 82 -1.16 -10.57 -19.18
CA LEU A 82 -0.27 -11.42 -19.99
C LEU A 82 -0.80 -12.85 -20.08
N GLY A 83 -1.28 -13.41 -18.97
CA GLY A 83 -1.88 -14.74 -18.92
C GLY A 83 -3.13 -14.82 -19.80
N LEU A 84 -4.02 -13.83 -19.72
CA LEU A 84 -5.23 -13.76 -20.52
C LEU A 84 -4.89 -13.73 -22.02
N LYS A 85 -3.97 -12.84 -22.42
CA LYS A 85 -3.50 -12.73 -23.81
C LYS A 85 -2.88 -14.03 -24.33
N SER A 86 -2.15 -14.75 -23.49
CA SER A 86 -1.58 -16.05 -23.85
C SER A 86 -2.66 -17.12 -24.07
N VAL A 87 -3.69 -17.14 -23.21
CA VAL A 87 -4.82 -18.07 -23.33
C VAL A 87 -5.63 -17.77 -24.61
N GLU A 88 -5.91 -16.49 -24.88
CA GLU A 88 -6.59 -16.05 -26.10
C GLU A 88 -5.82 -16.47 -27.36
N LYS A 89 -4.50 -16.23 -27.40
CA LYS A 89 -3.66 -16.66 -28.52
C LYS A 89 -3.70 -18.18 -28.72
N THR A 90 -3.78 -18.95 -27.64
CA THR A 90 -3.87 -20.41 -27.72
C THR A 90 -5.23 -20.86 -28.24
N LEU A 91 -6.32 -20.23 -27.79
CA LEU A 91 -7.67 -20.48 -28.29
C LEU A 91 -7.80 -20.18 -29.79
N ASP A 92 -7.21 -19.07 -30.26
CA ASP A 92 -7.19 -18.76 -31.69
C ASP A 92 -6.38 -19.77 -32.50
N GLY A 93 -5.27 -20.26 -31.94
CA GLY A 93 -4.51 -21.37 -32.51
C GLY A 93 -5.30 -22.68 -32.61
N LEU A 94 -6.13 -23.00 -31.60
CA LEU A 94 -7.00 -24.18 -31.64
C LEU A 94 -8.09 -24.04 -32.72
N LYS A 95 -8.70 -22.86 -32.86
CA LYS A 95 -9.66 -22.59 -33.93
C LYS A 95 -9.03 -22.75 -35.32
N ALA A 96 -7.80 -22.26 -35.51
CA ALA A 96 -7.08 -22.43 -36.77
C ALA A 96 -6.77 -23.91 -37.06
N LYS A 97 -6.39 -24.69 -36.05
CA LYS A 97 -6.20 -26.16 -36.18
C LYS A 97 -7.50 -26.87 -36.54
N GLN A 98 -8.61 -26.46 -35.92
CA GLN A 98 -9.93 -27.00 -36.22
C GLN A 98 -10.32 -26.72 -37.68
N ALA A 99 -10.13 -25.48 -38.16
CA ALA A 99 -10.39 -25.13 -39.56
C ALA A 99 -9.55 -25.97 -40.53
N LYS A 100 -8.27 -26.18 -40.22
CA LYS A 100 -7.37 -27.01 -41.04
C LYS A 100 -7.80 -28.48 -41.09
N LEU A 101 -8.33 -29.03 -40.00
CA LEU A 101 -8.86 -30.40 -39.98
C LEU A 101 -10.10 -30.55 -40.86
N TYR A 102 -10.97 -29.52 -40.91
CA TYR A 102 -12.11 -29.53 -41.82
C TYR A 102 -11.67 -29.52 -43.28
N SER A 103 -10.71 -28.66 -43.66
CA SER A 103 -10.17 -28.65 -45.03
C SER A 103 -9.53 -29.99 -45.42
N LEU A 104 -8.78 -30.62 -44.53
CA LEU A 104 -8.18 -31.94 -44.79
C LEU A 104 -9.23 -33.04 -44.97
N PHE A 105 -10.39 -32.92 -44.34
CA PHE A 105 -11.50 -33.85 -44.53
C PHE A 105 -12.21 -33.64 -45.87
N GLU A 106 -12.40 -32.39 -46.29
CA GLU A 106 -12.96 -32.04 -47.60
C GLU A 106 -12.07 -32.51 -48.77
N GLU A 107 -10.76 -32.59 -48.56
CA GLU A 107 -9.77 -33.09 -49.53
C GLU A 107 -9.57 -34.62 -49.50
N ASP A 108 -10.42 -35.38 -48.79
CA ASP A 108 -10.28 -36.83 -48.53
C ASP A 108 -8.93 -37.23 -47.89
N GLY A 109 -8.24 -36.27 -47.25
CA GLY A 109 -6.93 -36.45 -46.64
C GLY A 109 -6.95 -37.06 -45.24
N ILE A 110 -8.14 -37.32 -44.66
CA ILE A 110 -8.29 -37.93 -43.33
C ILE A 110 -9.60 -38.73 -43.24
N ASP A 111 -9.54 -39.89 -42.57
CA ASP A 111 -10.72 -40.68 -42.25
C ASP A 111 -11.60 -40.01 -41.17
N LYS A 112 -12.90 -40.31 -41.21
CA LYS A 112 -13.92 -39.82 -40.27
C LYS A 112 -13.62 -40.17 -38.81
N ASP A 113 -13.14 -41.38 -38.50
CA ASP A 113 -12.85 -41.79 -37.13
C ASP A 113 -11.61 -41.06 -36.57
N ALA A 114 -10.57 -40.91 -37.39
CA ALA A 114 -9.40 -40.10 -37.06
C ALA A 114 -9.76 -38.61 -36.87
N LEU A 115 -10.68 -38.06 -37.67
CA LEU A 115 -11.17 -36.68 -37.54
C LEU A 115 -11.95 -36.48 -36.23
N MET A 116 -12.89 -37.38 -35.93
CA MET A 116 -13.71 -37.32 -34.72
C MET A 116 -12.86 -37.37 -33.46
N THR A 117 -11.83 -38.22 -33.45
CA THR A 117 -10.88 -38.32 -32.33
C THR A 117 -10.14 -36.99 -32.11
N ARG A 118 -9.58 -36.39 -33.16
CA ARG A 118 -8.85 -35.11 -33.07
C ARG A 118 -9.75 -33.93 -32.72
N LEU A 119 -10.99 -33.92 -33.20
CA LEU A 119 -11.97 -32.89 -32.85
C LEU A 119 -12.36 -32.94 -31.37
N ASN A 120 -12.52 -34.14 -30.81
CA ASN A 120 -12.82 -34.31 -29.39
C ASN A 120 -11.66 -33.82 -28.51
N GLU A 121 -10.41 -34.14 -28.88
CA GLU A 121 -9.22 -33.62 -28.18
C GLU A 121 -9.13 -32.09 -28.23
N LEU A 122 -9.38 -31.49 -29.40
CA LEU A 122 -9.41 -30.04 -29.57
C LEU A 122 -10.52 -29.40 -28.74
N LYS A 123 -11.69 -30.03 -28.67
CA LYS A 123 -12.84 -29.55 -27.90
C LYS A 123 -12.53 -29.56 -26.40
N GLU A 124 -11.97 -30.64 -25.87
CA GLU A 124 -11.55 -30.68 -24.46
C GLU A 124 -10.53 -29.58 -24.12
N GLN A 125 -9.55 -29.36 -25.00
CA GLN A 125 -8.56 -28.29 -24.81
C GLN A 125 -9.22 -26.91 -24.85
N PHE A 126 -10.17 -26.71 -25.77
CA PHE A 126 -10.91 -25.46 -25.91
C PHE A 126 -11.75 -25.16 -24.66
N ASP A 127 -12.45 -26.15 -24.12
CA ASP A 127 -13.29 -26.00 -22.94
C ASP A 127 -12.47 -25.66 -21.69
N ARG A 128 -11.31 -26.33 -21.52
CA ARG A 128 -10.36 -26.03 -20.43
C ARG A 128 -9.81 -24.60 -20.52
N LEU A 129 -9.38 -24.18 -21.71
CA LEU A 129 -8.83 -22.84 -21.92
C LEU A 129 -9.91 -21.76 -21.82
N SER A 130 -11.13 -22.03 -22.28
CA SER A 130 -12.27 -21.09 -22.15
C SER A 130 -12.64 -20.87 -20.68
N SER A 131 -12.66 -21.93 -19.88
CA SER A 131 -12.86 -21.84 -18.43
C SER A 131 -11.75 -21.01 -17.77
N ARG A 132 -10.49 -21.24 -18.16
CA ARG A 132 -9.35 -20.46 -17.65
C ARG A 132 -9.41 -18.99 -18.06
N ARG A 133 -9.87 -18.69 -19.28
CA ARG A 133 -10.10 -17.31 -19.75
C ARG A 133 -11.12 -16.60 -18.88
N ALA A 134 -12.25 -17.26 -18.59
CA ALA A 134 -13.30 -16.71 -17.74
C ALA A 134 -12.79 -16.41 -16.32
N GLU A 135 -12.02 -17.33 -15.73
CA GLU A 135 -11.41 -17.13 -14.41
C GLU A 135 -10.44 -15.92 -14.38
N LEU A 136 -9.58 -15.79 -15.39
CA LEU A 136 -8.63 -14.68 -15.49
C LEU A 136 -9.34 -13.34 -15.71
N SER A 137 -10.37 -13.31 -16.56
CA SER A 137 -11.20 -12.12 -16.80
C SER A 137 -11.88 -11.65 -15.53
N PHE A 138 -12.50 -12.58 -14.79
CA PHE A 138 -13.17 -12.26 -13.53
C PHE A 138 -12.21 -11.67 -12.49
N LYS A 139 -10.99 -12.22 -12.41
CA LYS A 139 -9.93 -11.68 -11.55
C LYS A 139 -9.53 -10.26 -11.97
N LEU A 140 -9.42 -10.00 -13.28
CA LEU A 140 -9.06 -8.68 -13.80
C LEU A 140 -10.11 -7.61 -13.45
N ASP A 141 -11.39 -7.94 -13.63
CA ASP A 141 -12.51 -7.04 -13.35
C ASP A 141 -12.55 -6.63 -11.87
N GLY A 142 -12.25 -7.57 -10.97
CA GLY A 142 -12.16 -7.29 -9.53
C GLY A 142 -11.01 -6.35 -9.13
N HIS A 143 -9.93 -6.26 -9.91
CA HIS A 143 -8.78 -5.42 -9.58
C HIS A 143 -8.95 -3.95 -10.01
N GLY A 144 -9.89 -3.66 -10.90
CA GLY A 144 -10.10 -2.34 -11.51
C GLY A 144 -8.88 -1.89 -12.32
N THR A 145 -9.03 -1.71 -13.62
CA THR A 145 -7.90 -1.47 -14.54
C THR A 145 -7.48 0.00 -14.60
N ALA A 146 -8.33 0.93 -14.18
CA ALA A 146 -8.05 2.36 -14.27
C ALA A 146 -7.00 2.83 -13.23
N PRO A 147 -6.03 3.68 -13.61
CA PRO A 147 -5.15 4.34 -12.65
C PRO A 147 -5.96 5.20 -11.67
N VAL A 148 -5.55 5.20 -10.40
CA VAL A 148 -6.10 6.09 -9.37
C VAL A 148 -5.63 7.53 -9.66
N PRO A 149 -6.56 8.48 -9.87
CA PRO A 149 -6.22 9.88 -10.10
C PRO A 149 -5.66 10.56 -8.86
N LEU A 150 -4.77 11.55 -9.05
CA LEU A 150 -4.21 12.36 -7.97
C LEU A 150 -5.28 13.06 -7.12
N VAL A 151 -6.39 13.48 -7.75
CA VAL A 151 -7.51 14.14 -7.08
C VAL A 151 -8.13 13.24 -6.01
N VAL A 152 -8.28 11.95 -6.30
CA VAL A 152 -8.82 10.97 -5.37
C VAL A 152 -7.87 10.77 -4.19
N VAL A 153 -6.56 10.63 -4.46
CA VAL A 153 -5.54 10.51 -3.41
C VAL A 153 -5.55 11.73 -2.50
N LYS A 154 -5.63 12.93 -3.07
CA LYS A 154 -5.73 14.19 -2.31
C LYS A 154 -6.97 14.20 -1.42
N ALA A 155 -8.14 13.83 -1.96
CA ALA A 155 -9.39 13.80 -1.21
C ALA A 155 -9.32 12.84 -0.01
N ILE A 156 -8.74 11.65 -0.19
CA ILE A 156 -8.57 10.65 0.87
C ILE A 156 -7.64 11.18 1.97
N LEU A 157 -6.51 11.79 1.60
CA LEU A 157 -5.56 12.35 2.58
C LEU A 157 -6.15 13.54 3.35
N SER A 158 -6.94 14.38 2.70
CA SER A 158 -7.68 15.46 3.37
C SER A 158 -8.79 14.93 4.28
N TYR A 159 -9.43 13.81 3.94
CA TYR A 159 -10.36 13.14 4.84
C TYR A 159 -9.64 12.55 6.06
N PHE A 160 -8.47 11.95 5.85
CA PHE A 160 -7.65 11.40 6.93
C PHE A 160 -7.20 12.48 7.92
N ASP A 161 -6.76 13.65 7.44
CA ASP A 161 -6.38 14.78 8.29
C ASP A 161 -7.56 15.26 9.17
N ARG A 162 -8.74 15.40 8.57
CA ARG A 162 -9.98 15.72 9.33
C ARG A 162 -10.33 14.64 10.35
N LEU A 163 -10.16 13.38 9.98
CA LEU A 163 -10.44 12.24 10.86
C LEU A 163 -9.47 12.19 12.04
N LEU A 164 -8.20 12.55 11.85
CA LEU A 164 -7.25 12.69 12.95
C LEU A 164 -7.76 13.74 13.95
N ASP A 165 -8.19 14.91 13.49
CA ASP A 165 -8.63 15.99 14.37
C ASP A 165 -9.92 15.69 15.13
N SER A 166 -10.89 15.04 14.47
CA SER A 166 -12.20 14.74 15.07
C SER A 166 -12.22 13.46 15.91
N SER A 167 -11.13 12.69 15.94
CA SER A 167 -11.09 11.38 16.61
C SER A 167 -10.66 11.48 18.08
N PRO A 168 -11.17 10.59 18.96
CA PRO A 168 -10.64 10.42 20.32
C PRO A 168 -9.15 10.02 20.33
N PRO A 169 -8.40 10.29 21.42
CA PRO A 169 -6.96 10.03 21.50
C PRO A 169 -6.54 8.60 21.16
N ASP A 170 -7.32 7.60 21.59
CA ASP A 170 -7.01 6.19 21.29
C ASP A 170 -7.13 5.87 19.79
N ARG A 171 -8.12 6.46 19.12
CA ARG A 171 -8.30 6.32 17.67
C ARG A 171 -7.26 7.13 16.90
N GLN A 172 -6.92 8.33 17.34
CA GLN A 172 -5.82 9.12 16.79
C GLN A 172 -4.52 8.31 16.83
N LYS A 173 -4.21 7.69 17.96
CA LYS A 173 -3.04 6.83 18.10
C LYS A 173 -3.07 5.65 17.12
N ALA A 174 -4.20 4.97 16.98
CA ALA A 174 -4.34 3.87 16.03
C ALA A 174 -4.12 4.34 14.58
N LEU A 175 -4.70 5.48 14.18
CA LEU A 175 -4.54 6.06 12.86
C LEU A 175 -3.07 6.46 12.58
N LEU A 176 -2.42 7.08 13.56
CA LEU A 176 -1.01 7.45 13.44
C LEU A 176 -0.09 6.23 13.34
N HIS A 177 -0.40 5.13 14.01
CA HIS A 177 0.35 3.88 13.90
C HIS A 177 0.27 3.24 12.50
N LEU A 178 -0.77 3.51 11.72
CA LEU A 178 -0.87 3.05 10.32
C LEU A 178 0.07 3.82 9.38
N LEU A 179 0.42 5.06 9.74
CA LEU A 179 1.26 5.92 8.92
C LEU A 179 2.72 5.93 9.38
N ILE A 180 2.97 5.83 10.68
CA ILE A 180 4.28 6.07 11.26
C ILE A 180 4.97 4.74 11.58
N ARG A 181 6.16 4.54 11.04
CA ARG A 181 7.02 3.40 11.37
C ARG A 181 7.88 3.69 12.59
N ARG A 182 8.51 4.86 12.63
CA ARG A 182 9.38 5.27 13.75
C ARG A 182 9.53 6.79 13.83
N ILE A 183 9.79 7.29 15.03
CA ILE A 183 10.19 8.68 15.27
C ILE A 183 11.56 8.65 15.94
N THR A 184 12.52 9.36 15.34
CA THR A 184 13.87 9.53 15.87
C THR A 184 13.93 10.86 16.61
N VAL A 185 14.37 10.80 17.86
CA VAL A 185 14.60 11.97 18.70
C VAL A 185 16.09 12.10 18.94
N ASP A 186 16.66 13.26 18.61
CA ASP A 186 18.04 13.61 18.93
C ASP A 186 18.07 14.79 19.91
N ARG A 187 18.86 14.66 20.98
CA ARG A 187 19.03 15.68 22.03
C ARG A 187 17.72 16.32 22.54
N GLY A 188 16.65 15.53 22.65
CA GLY A 188 15.34 15.99 23.12
C GLY A 188 14.50 16.74 22.08
N LYS A 189 14.91 16.75 20.81
CA LYS A 189 14.14 17.28 19.67
C LYS A 189 13.80 16.17 18.68
N ILE A 190 12.66 16.28 18.02
CA ILE A 190 12.34 15.37 16.91
C ILE A 190 13.29 15.67 15.75
N ASP A 191 14.01 14.65 15.30
CA ASP A 191 14.96 14.72 14.17
C ASP A 191 14.32 14.16 12.90
N LYS A 192 13.84 12.91 12.94
CA LYS A 192 13.31 12.21 11.76
C LYS A 192 12.01 11.49 12.05
N ILE A 193 11.08 11.55 11.11
CA ILE A 193 9.84 10.79 11.12
C ILE A 193 9.92 9.79 9.97
N GLY A 194 10.04 8.50 10.29
CA GLY A 194 9.96 7.43 9.33
C GLY A 194 8.52 6.97 9.19
N LEU A 195 7.96 7.06 8.00
CA LEU A 195 6.63 6.52 7.71
C LEU A 195 6.67 5.03 7.37
N GLN A 196 5.53 4.35 7.56
CA GLN A 196 5.22 3.00 7.07
C GLN A 196 4.93 2.97 5.56
N ILE A 197 5.20 4.07 4.86
CA ILE A 197 5.17 4.16 3.40
C ILE A 197 6.61 3.95 2.91
N ASP A 198 6.81 3.02 1.98
CA ASP A 198 8.10 2.52 1.45
C ASP A 198 9.28 3.51 1.46
N GLU A 199 10.50 3.01 1.71
CA GLU A 199 11.73 3.76 2.05
C GLU A 199 12.05 4.99 1.16
N ARG A 200 11.61 4.99 -0.11
CA ARG A 200 11.82 6.11 -1.03
C ARG A 200 10.98 7.36 -0.75
N ILE A 201 9.79 7.22 -0.15
CA ILE A 201 8.98 8.37 0.27
C ILE A 201 9.57 9.03 1.53
N GLN A 202 10.42 8.33 2.28
CA GLN A 202 11.05 8.89 3.49
C GLN A 202 11.99 10.07 3.19
N GLN A 203 12.54 10.15 1.98
CA GLN A 203 13.46 11.23 1.60
C GLN A 203 12.75 12.58 1.39
N SER A 204 11.48 12.59 1.00
CA SER A 204 10.70 13.82 0.77
C SER A 204 10.11 14.43 2.05
N PHE A 205 10.17 13.70 3.17
CA PHE A 205 9.81 14.20 4.51
C PHE A 205 10.95 14.98 5.19
N LEU A 206 12.17 14.93 4.64
CA LEU A 206 13.40 15.47 5.25
C LEU A 206 13.87 16.84 4.68
N ARG A 207 13.05 17.54 3.90
CA ARG A 207 13.21 18.98 3.66
C ARG A 207 11.96 19.74 4.07
#